data_AF-A0A368EVV2-F1
#
_entry.id   AF-A0A368EVV2-F1
#
_cell.length_a   1.000
_cell.length_b   1.000
_cell.length_c   1.000
_cell.angle_alpha   90.00
_cell.angle_beta   90.00
_cell.angle_gamma   90.00
#
_symmetry.space_group_name_H-M   'P 1'
#
loop_
_entity.id
_entity.type
_entity.pdbx_description
1 polymer ?
#
loop_
_entity_poly.entity_id
_entity_poly.type
_entity_poly.pdbx_seq_one_letter_code
_entity_poly.pdbx_strand_id
1 'polypeptide(L)'
;MTAEGNLWNHKTNQFEKVLFFFDTGAQKSLIRESTADDFGLVSQQTEHCTMSGIGGHTERFKSNLVTLRVSTAFGKQIDLTVRTKPIITNGFSSVRLSEEDKQFLQFKEMFVCNPRVRGEFQNPHILIGLDYYYELCLDRAYTEKVRSQHSPQMKVLQCMG
;
A
#
# COMPACT_ATOMS: atom_id res chain seq x y z
N MET A 1 3.23 -6.83 -3.42
CA MET A 1 2.81 -7.15 -2.03
C MET A 1 1.62 -6.29 -1.63
N THR A 2 0.65 -6.78 -0.85
CA THR A 2 -0.51 -5.96 -0.41
C THR A 2 -0.63 -5.86 1.11
N ALA A 3 -1.17 -4.74 1.59
CA ALA A 3 -1.50 -4.53 2.99
C ALA A 3 -2.81 -3.75 3.14
N GLU A 4 -3.61 -4.08 4.15
CA GLU A 4 -4.69 -3.21 4.57
C GLU A 4 -4.12 -2.03 5.38
N GLY A 5 -4.69 -0.85 5.17
CA GLY A 5 -4.39 0.34 5.96
C GLY A 5 -5.58 1.30 5.96
N ASN A 6 -5.42 2.45 6.60
CA ASN A 6 -6.52 3.39 6.76
C ASN A 6 -6.22 4.71 6.05
N LEU A 7 -7.17 5.21 5.27
CA LEU A 7 -7.13 6.50 4.60
C LEU A 7 -8.23 7.40 5.16
N TRP A 8 -7.92 8.68 5.40
CA TRP A 8 -8.93 9.65 5.82
C TRP A 8 -9.93 9.91 4.69
N ASN A 9 -11.21 9.66 4.95
CA ASN A 9 -12.30 9.98 4.03
C ASN A 9 -12.90 11.35 4.40
N HIS A 10 -12.80 12.32 3.50
CA HIS A 10 -13.29 13.69 3.72
C HIS A 10 -14.81 13.79 3.62
N LYS A 11 -15.49 12.81 3.01
CA LYS A 11 -16.95 12.79 2.94
C LYS A 11 -17.58 12.31 4.24
N THR A 12 -16.97 11.31 4.87
CA THR A 12 -17.47 10.69 6.11
C THR A 12 -16.78 11.22 7.37
N ASN A 13 -15.69 11.97 7.22
CA ASN A 13 -14.87 12.51 8.33
C ASN A 13 -14.34 11.43 9.27
N GLN A 14 -13.90 10.31 8.71
CA GLN A 14 -13.31 9.20 9.47
C GLN A 14 -12.25 8.48 8.64
N PHE A 15 -11.41 7.71 9.33
CA PHE A 15 -10.48 6.80 8.70
C PHE A 15 -11.21 5.54 8.21
N GLU A 16 -11.05 5.21 6.93
CA GLU A 16 -11.66 4.05 6.30
C GLU A 16 -10.60 3.13 5.72
N LYS A 17 -10.91 1.84 5.73
CA LYS A 17 -10.00 0.80 5.29
C LYS A 17 -9.80 0.84 3.77
N VAL A 18 -8.56 0.84 3.34
CA VAL A 18 -8.13 0.71 1.95
C VAL A 18 -7.07 -0.38 1.83
N LEU A 19 -6.83 -0.80 0.58
CA LEU A 19 -5.85 -1.83 0.24
C LEU A 19 -4.69 -1.18 -0.51
N PHE A 20 -3.51 -1.23 0.08
CA PHE A 20 -2.26 -0.78 -0.53
C PHE A 20 -1.61 -1.91 -1.31
N PHE A 21 -1.01 -1.57 -2.46
CA PHE A 21 -0.18 -2.44 -3.26
C PHE A 21 1.23 -1.87 -3.31
N PHE A 22 2.15 -2.49 -2.60
CA PHE A 22 3.55 -2.12 -2.57
C PHE A 22 4.27 -2.78 -3.74
N ASP A 23 4.83 -1.93 -4.60
CA ASP A 23 5.53 -2.29 -5.82
C ASP A 23 6.86 -1.53 -5.90
N THR A 24 7.94 -2.20 -5.52
CA THR A 24 9.30 -1.64 -5.60
C THR A 24 9.79 -1.46 -7.04
N GLY A 25 9.08 -2.02 -8.03
CA GLY A 25 9.35 -1.79 -9.45
C GLY A 25 8.82 -0.45 -9.95
N ALA A 26 7.90 0.18 -9.21
CA ALA A 26 7.35 1.48 -9.55
C ALA A 26 8.12 2.62 -8.86
N GLN A 27 8.48 3.67 -9.62
CA GLN A 27 9.16 4.84 -9.07
C GLN A 27 8.20 5.81 -8.37
N LYS A 28 6.91 5.76 -8.69
CA LYS A 28 5.90 6.72 -8.23
C LYS A 28 4.71 6.00 -7.62
N SER A 29 4.21 6.56 -6.53
CA SER A 29 2.97 6.13 -5.89
C SER A 29 1.75 6.74 -6.56
N LEU A 30 0.68 5.95 -6.64
CA LEU A 30 -0.55 6.30 -7.33
C LEU A 30 -1.77 5.93 -6.50
N ILE A 31 -2.86 6.67 -6.66
CA ILE A 31 -4.19 6.27 -6.18
C ILE A 31 -5.13 6.09 -7.37
N ARG A 32 -6.05 5.12 -7.27
CA ARG A 32 -7.11 5.00 -8.27
C ARG A 32 -7.97 6.26 -8.26
N GLU A 33 -8.29 6.78 -9.43
CA GLU A 33 -9.15 7.97 -9.59
C GLU A 33 -10.50 7.80 -8.88
N SER A 34 -11.21 6.69 -9.09
CA SER A 34 -12.47 6.45 -8.39
C SER A 34 -12.32 6.40 -6.86
N THR A 35 -11.21 5.88 -6.34
CA THR A 35 -10.95 5.90 -4.89
C THR A 35 -10.72 7.33 -4.40
N ALA A 36 -9.99 8.16 -5.15
CA ALA A 36 -9.81 9.57 -4.80
C ALA A 36 -11.16 10.31 -4.76
N ASP A 37 -12.02 10.04 -5.73
CA ASP A 37 -13.37 10.59 -5.79
C ASP A 37 -14.23 10.11 -4.62
N ASP A 38 -14.23 8.81 -4.33
CA ASP A 38 -15.00 8.19 -3.24
C ASP A 38 -14.62 8.79 -1.88
N PHE A 39 -13.34 9.08 -1.67
CA PHE A 39 -12.81 9.67 -0.44
C PHE A 39 -12.90 11.21 -0.38
N GLY A 40 -13.36 11.85 -1.45
CA GLY A 40 -13.50 13.31 -1.52
C GLY A 40 -12.16 14.04 -1.49
N LEU A 41 -11.13 13.48 -2.11
CA LEU A 41 -9.80 14.09 -2.16
C LEU A 41 -9.81 15.33 -3.06
N VAL A 42 -9.18 16.40 -2.60
CA VAL A 42 -9.10 17.66 -3.35
C VAL A 42 -7.91 17.62 -4.31
N SER A 43 -8.17 17.84 -5.60
CA SER A 43 -7.13 18.01 -6.61
C SER A 43 -6.41 19.34 -6.40
N GLN A 44 -5.09 19.29 -6.23
CA GLN A 44 -4.22 20.46 -6.12
C GLN A 44 -3.75 20.94 -7.49
N GLN A 45 -3.52 20.01 -8.41
CA GLN A 45 -3.01 20.28 -9.75
C GLN A 45 -3.43 19.16 -10.69
N THR A 46 -3.78 19.51 -11.92
CA THR A 46 -4.13 18.54 -12.97
C THR A 46 -3.15 18.65 -14.13
N GLU A 47 -2.65 17.51 -14.60
CA GLU A 47 -1.76 17.44 -15.76
C GLU A 47 -2.01 16.17 -16.59
N HIS A 48 -1.45 16.14 -17.80
CA HIS A 48 -1.33 14.88 -18.52
C HIS A 48 -0.06 14.15 -18.07
N CYS A 49 -0.23 12.96 -17.51
CA CYS A 49 0.87 12.09 -17.12
C CYS A 49 1.09 11.05 -18.23
N THR A 50 2.36 10.83 -18.55
CA THR A 50 2.80 9.73 -19.42
C THR A 50 3.60 8.77 -18.57
N MET A 51 3.16 7.52 -18.46
CA MET A 51 3.84 6.47 -17.69
C MET A 51 4.21 5.30 -18.58
N SER A 52 5.45 4.84 -18.45
CA SER A 52 5.93 3.63 -19.11
C SER A 52 5.84 2.43 -18.17
N GLY A 53 5.24 1.35 -18.64
CA GLY A 53 5.15 0.07 -17.97
C GLY A 53 6.15 -0.97 -18.50
N ILE A 54 5.97 -2.20 -18.04
CA ILE A 54 6.76 -3.36 -18.51
C ILE A 54 6.60 -3.50 -20.03
N GLY A 55 7.70 -3.84 -20.71
CA GLY A 55 7.71 -4.02 -22.17
C GLY A 55 7.72 -2.71 -22.97
N GLY A 56 7.92 -1.55 -22.32
CA GLY A 56 8.00 -0.25 -22.99
C GLY A 56 6.64 0.34 -23.38
N HIS A 57 5.53 -0.33 -23.02
CA HIS A 57 4.19 0.20 -23.24
C HIS A 57 4.04 1.51 -22.47
N THR A 58 3.58 2.55 -23.16
CA THR A 58 3.45 3.88 -22.59
C THR A 58 1.99 4.32 -22.63
N GLU A 59 1.47 4.72 -21.48
CA GLU A 59 0.11 5.20 -21.31
C GLU A 59 0.12 6.69 -21.01
N ARG A 60 -0.75 7.44 -21.69
CA ARG A 60 -0.98 8.86 -21.40
C ARG A 60 -2.40 9.05 -20.88
N PHE A 61 -2.53 9.69 -19.73
CA PHE A 61 -3.82 9.92 -19.08
C PHE A 61 -3.82 11.26 -18.34
N LYS A 62 -5.02 11.78 -18.08
CA LYS A 62 -5.19 12.95 -17.21
C LYS A 62 -5.02 12.49 -15.76
N SER A 63 -4.24 13.22 -14.98
CA SER A 63 -3.88 12.86 -13.62
C SER A 63 -3.93 14.08 -12.70
N ASN A 64 -4.48 13.88 -11.51
CA ASN A 64 -4.59 14.88 -10.47
C ASN A 64 -3.55 14.63 -9.39
N LEU A 65 -2.91 15.68 -8.88
CA LEU A 65 -2.12 15.64 -7.65
C LEU A 65 -3.08 15.74 -6.47
N VAL A 66 -3.03 14.76 -5.57
CA VAL A 66 -3.86 14.70 -4.36
C VAL A 66 -3.01 14.35 -3.15
N THR A 67 -3.44 14.77 -1.97
CA THR A 67 -2.80 14.40 -0.70
C THR A 67 -3.65 13.33 0.01
N LEU A 68 -3.02 12.22 0.36
CA LEU A 68 -3.59 11.13 1.12
C LEU A 68 -3.19 11.28 2.58
N ARG A 69 -4.13 11.36 3.52
CA ARG A 69 -3.83 11.23 4.94
C ARG A 69 -4.01 9.78 5.37
N VAL A 70 -2.90 9.08 5.57
CA VAL A 70 -2.87 7.67 5.94
C VAL A 70 -2.63 7.52 7.44
N SER A 71 -3.38 6.65 8.12
CA SER A 71 -3.08 6.23 9.48
C SER A 71 -2.46 4.84 9.49
N THR A 72 -1.30 4.72 10.14
CA THR A 72 -0.66 3.42 10.39
C THR A 72 -1.42 2.65 11.48
N ALA A 73 -1.09 1.36 11.61
CA ALA A 73 -1.62 0.50 12.68
C ALA A 73 -1.28 0.99 14.10
N PHE A 74 -0.26 1.85 14.24
CA PHE A 74 0.16 2.44 15.53
C PHE A 74 -0.41 3.85 15.76
N GLY A 75 -1.35 4.30 14.92
CA GLY A 75 -1.98 5.61 15.03
C GLY A 75 -1.14 6.79 14.54
N LYS A 76 0.05 6.54 13.97
CA LYS A 76 0.84 7.59 13.30
C LYS A 76 0.11 7.99 12.01
N GLN A 77 -0.08 9.29 11.82
CA GLN A 77 -0.63 9.84 10.59
C GLN A 77 0.51 10.33 9.68
N ILE A 78 0.40 10.01 8.40
CA ILE A 78 1.38 10.35 7.36
C ILE A 78 0.60 10.91 6.17
N ASP A 79 1.00 12.10 5.71
CA ASP A 79 0.44 12.71 4.51
C ASP A 79 1.31 12.34 3.31
N LEU A 80 0.72 11.73 2.28
CA LEU A 80 1.40 11.31 1.04
C LEU A 80 0.84 12.11 -0.12
N THR A 81 1.70 12.77 -0.90
CA THR A 81 1.26 13.45 -2.12
C THR A 81 1.47 12.53 -3.31
N VAL A 82 0.37 12.11 -3.96
CA VAL A 82 0.37 11.11 -5.03
C VAL A 82 -0.42 11.60 -6.24
N ARG A 83 -0.26 10.89 -7.36
CA ARG A 83 -1.02 11.14 -8.60
C ARG A 83 -2.20 10.19 -8.73
N THR A 84 -3.32 10.66 -9.27
CA THR A 84 -4.44 9.78 -9.64
C THR A 84 -4.14 9.04 -10.94
N LYS A 85 -4.58 7.80 -11.05
CA LYS A 85 -4.59 7.04 -12.31
C LYS A 85 -5.93 6.30 -12.44
N PRO A 86 -6.53 6.22 -13.64
CA PRO A 86 -7.80 5.50 -13.83
C PRO A 86 -7.73 4.04 -13.37
N ILE A 87 -6.64 3.34 -13.74
CA ILE A 87 -6.37 1.95 -13.36
C ILE A 87 -4.91 1.83 -12.93
N ILE A 88 -4.67 1.48 -11.65
CA ILE A 88 -3.31 1.29 -11.12
C ILE A 88 -2.75 -0.12 -11.38
N THR A 89 -3.62 -1.12 -11.41
CA THR A 89 -3.30 -2.51 -11.77
C THR A 89 -4.61 -3.27 -12.06
N ASN A 90 -4.52 -4.38 -12.77
CA ASN A 90 -5.61 -5.35 -12.83
C ASN A 90 -5.74 -6.03 -11.47
N GLY A 91 -6.95 -6.40 -11.09
CA GLY A 91 -7.13 -7.19 -9.87
C GLY A 91 -6.47 -8.56 -9.98
N PHE A 92 -6.10 -9.13 -8.84
CA PHE A 92 -5.40 -10.41 -8.76
C PHE A 92 -5.83 -11.18 -7.51
N SER A 93 -5.65 -12.50 -7.52
CA SER A 93 -5.98 -13.35 -6.38
C SER A 93 -4.97 -13.20 -5.24
N SER A 94 -5.45 -13.26 -3.99
CA SER A 94 -4.59 -13.45 -2.82
C SER A 94 -3.70 -14.68 -2.97
N VAL A 95 -2.64 -14.72 -2.17
CA VAL A 95 -2.05 -16.01 -1.80
C VAL A 95 -3.11 -16.90 -1.14
N ARG A 96 -3.06 -18.20 -1.42
CA ARG A 96 -3.81 -19.21 -0.67
C ARG A 96 -2.83 -19.89 0.28
N LEU A 97 -2.92 -19.57 1.57
CA LEU A 97 -2.09 -20.21 2.58
C LEU A 97 -2.62 -21.61 2.90
N SER A 98 -1.72 -22.59 2.91
CA SER A 98 -2.03 -23.94 3.37
C SER A 98 -2.24 -23.97 4.90
N GLU A 99 -2.70 -25.09 5.44
CA GLU A 99 -2.78 -25.23 6.91
C GLU A 99 -1.38 -25.26 7.54
N GLU A 100 -0.40 -25.86 6.85
CA GLU A 100 1.00 -25.87 7.27
C GLU A 100 1.57 -24.45 7.32
N ASP A 101 1.29 -23.61 6.32
CA ASP A 101 1.69 -22.20 6.32
C ASP A 101 1.08 -21.44 7.50
N LYS A 102 -0.21 -21.65 7.78
CA LYS A 102 -0.92 -20.99 8.90
C LYS A 102 -0.34 -21.41 10.25
N GLN A 103 -0.09 -22.71 10.43
CA GLN A 103 0.53 -23.23 11.65
C GLN A 103 1.94 -22.66 11.83
N PHE A 104 2.71 -22.57 10.74
CA PHE A 104 4.04 -21.97 10.78
C PHE A 104 3.98 -20.50 11.18
N LEU A 105 3.10 -19.70 10.56
CA LEU A 105 2.93 -18.28 10.90
C LEU A 105 2.49 -18.11 12.35
N GLN A 106 1.56 -18.94 12.83
CA GLN A 106 1.11 -18.93 14.22
C GLN A 106 2.25 -19.27 15.19
N PHE A 107 3.00 -20.35 14.92
CA PHE A 107 4.13 -20.77 15.74
C PHE A 107 5.23 -19.71 15.81
N LYS A 108 5.40 -18.91 14.76
CA LYS A 108 6.37 -17.81 14.70
C LYS A 108 5.81 -16.47 15.17
N GLU A 109 4.55 -16.40 15.59
CA GLU A 109 3.85 -15.16 15.98
C GLU A 109 3.90 -14.09 14.87
N MET A 110 3.73 -14.52 13.63
CA MET A 110 3.84 -13.68 12.43
C MET A 110 2.46 -13.32 11.91
N PHE A 111 2.26 -12.03 11.64
CA PHE A 111 1.01 -11.50 11.11
C PHE A 111 1.14 -11.19 9.63
N VAL A 112 0.07 -11.45 8.87
CA VAL A 112 -0.04 -11.08 7.46
C VAL A 112 -0.64 -9.68 7.38
N CYS A 113 0.00 -8.77 6.64
CA CYS A 113 -0.48 -7.39 6.46
C CYS A 113 -1.80 -7.30 5.70
N ASN A 114 -2.15 -8.35 4.96
CA ASN A 114 -3.42 -8.53 4.30
C ASN A 114 -4.06 -9.84 4.77
N PRO A 115 -5.18 -9.79 5.51
CA PRO A 115 -5.80 -10.99 6.06
C PRO A 115 -6.50 -11.85 4.99
N ARG A 116 -6.64 -11.38 3.74
CA ARG A 116 -7.19 -12.16 2.63
C ARG A 116 -6.12 -13.15 2.14
N VAL A 117 -6.28 -14.41 2.51
CA VAL A 117 -5.27 -15.47 2.34
C VAL A 117 -5.86 -16.80 1.83
N ARG A 118 -7.05 -16.75 1.21
CA ARG A 118 -7.79 -17.91 0.71
C ARG A 118 -7.88 -17.96 -0.82
N GLY A 119 -7.13 -17.10 -1.51
CA GLY A 119 -7.20 -16.91 -2.96
C GLY A 119 -8.30 -15.95 -3.41
N GLU A 120 -8.76 -15.07 -2.53
CA GLU A 120 -9.77 -14.06 -2.84
C GLU A 120 -9.30 -13.09 -3.92
N PHE A 121 -10.18 -12.70 -4.85
CA PHE A 121 -9.85 -11.66 -5.81
C PHE A 121 -9.74 -10.30 -5.11
N GLN A 122 -8.68 -9.55 -5.43
CA GLN A 122 -8.37 -8.27 -4.83
C GLN A 122 -8.14 -7.22 -5.89
N ASN A 123 -8.57 -5.99 -5.60
CA ASN A 123 -8.33 -4.83 -6.46
C ASN A 123 -7.78 -3.69 -5.59
N PRO A 124 -6.44 -3.52 -5.50
CA PRO A 124 -5.82 -2.52 -4.62
C PRO A 124 -6.26 -1.10 -4.93
N HIS A 125 -6.30 -0.21 -3.96
CA HIS A 125 -6.77 1.17 -4.12
C HIS A 125 -5.63 2.15 -4.37
N ILE A 126 -4.47 1.87 -3.77
CA ILE A 126 -3.28 2.71 -3.79
C ILE A 126 -2.10 1.83 -4.17
N LEU A 127 -1.29 2.25 -5.14
CA LEU A 127 0.02 1.70 -5.43
C LEU A 127 1.08 2.54 -4.70
N ILE A 128 1.94 1.89 -3.92
CA ILE A 128 3.08 2.49 -3.26
C ILE A 128 4.34 2.11 -4.01
N GLY A 129 4.93 3.09 -4.67
CA GLY A 129 6.23 2.99 -5.33
C GLY A 129 7.38 3.33 -4.38
N LEU A 130 8.60 3.33 -4.93
CA LEU A 130 9.84 3.62 -4.19
C LEU A 130 9.88 5.00 -3.53
N ASP A 131 9.10 5.97 -4.02
CA ASP A 131 9.00 7.31 -3.45
C ASP A 131 8.47 7.33 -2.01
N TYR A 132 7.59 6.38 -1.63
CA TYR A 132 7.08 6.25 -0.26
C TYR A 132 7.26 4.86 0.37
N TYR A 133 7.78 3.88 -0.37
CA TYR A 133 7.93 2.51 0.09
C TYR A 133 8.65 2.41 1.45
N TYR A 134 9.81 3.07 1.57
CA TYR A 134 10.63 2.98 2.79
C TYR A 134 10.03 3.77 3.95
N GLU A 135 9.27 4.84 3.68
CA GLU A 135 8.60 5.60 4.74
C GLU A 135 7.48 4.80 5.39
N LEU A 136 6.77 3.99 4.59
CA LEU A 136 5.66 3.17 5.07
C LEU A 136 6.09 1.79 5.58
N CYS A 137 7.16 1.20 5.02
CA CYS A 137 7.62 -0.14 5.39
C CYS A 137 8.74 -0.16 6.44
N LEU A 138 9.54 0.89 6.56
CA LEU A 138 10.67 0.92 7.51
C LEU A 138 10.40 1.95 8.61
N ASP A 139 10.14 1.44 9.81
CA ASP A 139 10.25 2.28 11.00
C ASP A 139 11.74 2.55 11.26
N ARG A 140 12.18 3.83 11.19
CA ARG A 140 13.56 4.23 11.51
C ARG A 140 13.96 3.81 12.94
N ALA A 141 13.01 3.68 13.86
CA ALA A 141 13.27 3.21 15.22
C ALA A 141 13.63 1.72 15.28
N TYR A 142 13.17 0.90 14.33
CA TYR A 142 13.53 -0.52 14.25
C TYR A 142 14.97 -0.70 13.75
N THR A 143 15.42 0.13 12.80
CA THR A 143 16.78 0.07 12.24
C THR A 143 17.87 0.38 13.27
N GLU A 144 17.57 1.23 14.26
CA GLU A 144 18.48 1.56 15.36
C GLU A 144 18.47 0.48 16.48
N LYS A 145 17.32 -0.13 16.77
CA LYS A 145 17.21 -1.25 17.73
C LYS A 145 17.88 -2.53 17.23
N VAL A 146 17.77 -2.86 15.94
CA VAL A 146 18.40 -4.05 15.35
C VAL A 146 19.93 -3.97 15.40
N ARG A 147 20.51 -2.76 15.41
CA ARG A 147 21.96 -2.58 15.58
C ARG A 147 22.44 -2.75 17.02
N SER A 148 21.56 -2.77 18.02
CA SER A 148 21.95 -2.71 19.43
C SER A 148 21.61 -3.93 20.29
N GLN A 149 20.65 -4.80 19.97
CA GLN A 149 20.31 -5.93 20.87
C GLN A 149 19.81 -7.23 20.17
N HIS A 150 20.22 -8.37 20.74
CA HIS A 150 19.75 -9.74 20.43
C HIS A 150 18.34 -10.01 21.03
N SER A 151 17.35 -10.27 20.16
CA SER A 151 16.02 -10.94 20.36
C SER A 151 14.89 -10.25 21.16
N PRO A 152 13.60 -10.59 20.91
CA PRO A 152 12.89 -10.72 19.62
C PRO A 152 11.60 -9.85 19.61
N GLN A 153 11.35 -9.02 18.58
CA GLN A 153 10.10 -8.25 18.49
C GLN A 153 9.53 -8.27 17.07
N MET A 154 8.29 -8.75 16.95
CA MET A 154 7.36 -8.65 15.81
C MET A 154 8.00 -8.69 14.41
N LYS A 155 8.21 -9.92 13.91
CA LYS A 155 8.51 -10.15 12.50
C LYS A 155 7.20 -10.11 11.70
N VAL A 156 6.76 -8.92 11.31
CA VAL A 156 5.78 -8.80 10.23
C VAL A 156 6.46 -9.33 8.96
N LEU A 157 6.00 -10.47 8.43
CA LEU A 157 6.54 -10.98 7.18
C LEU A 157 6.10 -10.03 6.07
N GLN A 158 7.06 -9.32 5.49
CA GLN A 158 7.02 -9.05 4.06
C GLN A 158 7.04 -10.41 3.36
N CYS A 159 5.87 -10.98 3.03
CA CYS A 159 5.82 -12.11 2.11
C CYS A 159 6.34 -11.61 0.76
N MET A 160 7.65 -11.81 0.52
CA MET A 160 8.24 -11.69 -0.80
C MET A 160 7.86 -12.96 -1.57
N GLY A 161 7.04 -12.77 -2.59
CA GLY A 161 6.75 -13.73 -3.66
C GLY A 161 6.74 -12.96 -4.97
#